data_AF-A0A973JRN1-F1
#
_entry.id   AF-A0A973JRN1-F1
#
_cell.length_a   1.000
_cell.length_b   1.000
_cell.length_c   1.000
_cell.angle_alpha   90.00
_cell.angle_beta   90.00
_cell.angle_gamma   90.00
#
_symmetry.space_group_name_H-M   'P 1'
#
loop_
_entity.id
_entity.type
_entity.pdbx_description
1 polymer ?
#
loop_
_entity_poly.entity_id
_entity_poly.type
_entity_poly.pdbx_seq_one_letter_code
_entity_poly.pdbx_strand_id
1 'polypeptide(L)'
;MPTVSLTLEDTNRSILNNAYFKIINDIVDTVKIPANTVVAVHKDIDYTLTDNKTNVTGVEAKNLPSTASLRRIQASITEEYNEDALTTTAVHQVSAFPIFEDRDISVTVFPIYVKSDVTIEFSYFTPSKTEANRIRDDIRIRLSQTRNIGMHEIEYDIMLPEVVEEFVADIHVLKNRLVPQPLQQYFAEHSTKRMHLITDLSNSENARIAIYEKQVRIVGLFDFSSMPEKVEADNENGNYKVSFSYKLSFDVPRAIGLRYPVMICNKVLPSKYVKFIEDGKVYSLEERKKNLGYTQSLHALSHFEAHRQLENRVDINFPINIPAFDDFDVRQGHKCYVIVASFLTDVNETDKRTLLNLRDIEPFYIPEKILNFISLGEHAFVKSPYSSFLYFGIHQDDAYFDAMSVVTPDLTIKATNDLSLMKPVRVTLSLIIDLTMLNKDAINRLLTNEDMLLIFVAEWLNVYDNFKTEFSRTFGSMDDIYKIFIYIIDYLRNRSLNDLLGKILTLLQTNPYLYDGLINILYDKFPDLYN
;
A
#
# COMPACT_ATOMS: atom_id res chain seq x y z
N MET A 1 -0.13 -1.82 -6.17
CA MET A 1 1.35 -1.59 -6.06
C MET A 1 1.77 -1.87 -4.63
N PRO A 2 2.78 -2.72 -4.41
CA PRO A 2 3.25 -3.06 -3.07
C PRO A 2 3.74 -1.85 -2.25
N THR A 3 3.42 -1.88 -0.96
CA THR A 3 3.94 -0.95 0.04
C THR A 3 4.49 -1.72 1.22
N VAL A 4 5.76 -1.49 1.56
CA VAL A 4 6.49 -2.13 2.67
C VAL A 4 6.71 -1.11 3.77
N SER A 5 6.45 -1.46 5.01
CA SER A 5 6.80 -0.63 6.16
C SER A 5 8.01 -1.23 6.89
N LEU A 6 9.00 -0.39 7.14
CA LEU A 6 10.18 -0.72 7.95
C LEU A 6 10.13 0.11 9.23
N THR A 7 10.15 -0.55 10.39
CA THR A 7 10.17 0.14 11.69
C THR A 7 11.53 0.80 11.92
N LEU A 8 11.52 2.02 12.43
CA LEU A 8 12.75 2.77 12.72
C LEU A 8 13.26 2.43 14.12
N GLU A 9 14.34 1.66 14.23
CA GLU A 9 14.92 1.23 15.52
C GLU A 9 15.41 2.44 16.36
N ASP A 10 16.00 3.44 15.72
CA ASP A 10 16.65 4.59 16.38
C ASP A 10 15.72 5.80 16.65
N THR A 11 14.44 5.73 16.26
CA THR A 11 13.52 6.88 16.38
C THR A 11 13.26 7.31 17.81
N ASN A 12 13.32 6.39 18.76
CA ASN A 12 12.93 6.68 20.14
C ASN A 12 13.92 7.57 20.89
N ARG A 13 15.20 7.56 20.53
CA ARG A 13 16.23 8.14 21.39
C ARG A 13 16.70 9.52 20.97
N SER A 14 17.05 9.74 19.70
CA SER A 14 17.62 11.03 19.29
C SER A 14 16.53 12.07 18.98
N ILE A 15 15.50 11.67 18.23
CA ILE A 15 14.42 12.54 17.75
C ILE A 15 13.57 13.07 18.90
N LEU A 16 13.07 12.16 19.74
CA LEU A 16 12.18 12.51 20.83
C LEU A 16 12.88 13.34 21.91
N ASN A 17 14.16 13.08 22.19
CA ASN A 17 14.90 13.85 23.18
C ASN A 17 15.02 15.33 22.78
N ASN A 18 15.42 15.61 21.54
CA ASN A 18 15.52 16.99 21.06
C ASN A 18 14.15 17.70 21.07
N ALA A 19 13.10 16.98 20.65
CA ALA A 19 11.73 17.48 20.69
C ALA A 19 11.28 17.83 22.11
N TYR A 20 11.46 16.92 23.08
CA TYR A 20 11.07 17.14 24.47
C TYR A 20 11.86 18.27 25.12
N PHE A 21 13.17 18.36 24.90
CA PHE A 21 13.97 19.46 25.45
C PHE A 21 13.49 20.83 24.94
N LYS A 22 13.16 20.94 23.65
CA LYS A 22 12.62 22.19 23.08
C LYS A 22 11.27 22.56 23.69
N ILE A 23 10.35 21.59 23.78
CA ILE A 23 9.02 21.80 24.40
C ILE A 23 9.17 22.20 25.87
N ILE A 24 10.05 21.52 26.62
CA ILE A 24 10.30 21.85 28.04
C ILE A 24 10.83 23.28 28.15
N ASN A 25 11.81 23.68 27.33
CA ASN A 25 12.35 25.04 27.36
C ASN A 25 11.27 26.08 27.02
N ASP A 26 10.44 25.85 26.00
CA ASP A 26 9.32 26.72 25.66
C ASP A 26 8.35 26.91 26.85
N ILE A 27 8.06 25.84 27.59
CA ILE A 27 7.20 25.88 28.78
C ILE A 27 7.87 26.62 29.93
N VAL A 28 9.15 26.37 30.18
CA VAL A 28 9.97 27.03 31.21
C VAL A 28 10.01 28.54 30.97
N ASP A 29 10.22 28.96 29.73
CA ASP A 29 10.20 30.35 29.29
C ASP A 29 8.79 30.95 29.44
N THR A 30 7.76 30.21 29.05
CA THR A 30 6.36 30.63 29.18
C THR A 30 6.00 30.90 30.64
N VAL A 31 6.39 30.00 31.55
CA VAL A 31 6.13 30.10 33.00
C VAL A 31 7.09 31.08 33.71
N LYS A 32 8.10 31.61 33.01
CA LYS A 32 9.11 32.55 33.53
C LYS A 32 9.88 31.99 34.73
N ILE A 33 10.26 30.72 34.64
CA ILE A 33 11.18 30.10 35.61
C ILE A 33 12.59 30.69 35.36
N PRO A 34 13.40 30.99 36.39
CA PRO A 34 14.71 31.62 36.18
C PRO A 34 15.66 30.77 35.33
N ALA A 35 16.43 31.41 34.44
CA ALA A 35 17.34 30.74 33.49
C ALA A 35 18.47 29.91 34.14
N ASN A 36 18.81 30.17 35.41
CA ASN A 36 19.85 29.41 36.15
C ASN A 36 19.32 28.08 36.72
N THR A 37 18.22 27.55 36.19
CA THR A 37 17.56 26.36 36.72
C THR A 37 18.01 25.14 35.92
N VAL A 38 18.56 24.13 36.59
CA VAL A 38 18.95 22.87 35.93
C VAL A 38 17.69 22.10 35.54
N VAL A 39 17.54 21.78 34.25
CA VAL A 39 16.48 20.92 33.74
C VAL A 39 16.97 19.48 33.73
N ALA A 40 16.29 18.61 34.47
CA ALA A 40 16.49 17.17 34.47
C ALA A 40 15.27 16.49 33.86
N VAL A 41 15.48 15.75 32.77
CA VAL A 41 14.41 15.00 32.08
C VAL A 41 14.48 13.54 32.51
N HIS A 42 13.34 12.96 32.88
CA HIS A 42 13.18 11.56 33.23
C HIS A 42 12.15 10.96 32.28
N LYS A 43 12.60 10.04 31.42
CA LYS A 43 11.73 9.20 30.59
C LYS A 43 12.07 7.77 30.94
N ASP A 44 11.09 7.02 31.46
CA ASP A 44 11.17 5.60 31.82
C ASP A 44 12.48 5.21 32.54
N ILE A 45 12.56 5.47 33.85
CA ILE A 45 13.46 4.96 34.93
C ILE A 45 15.00 4.87 34.67
N ASP A 46 15.48 4.64 33.45
CA ASP A 46 16.85 4.21 33.18
C ASP A 46 17.85 5.36 32.98
N TYR A 47 17.41 6.58 32.61
CA TYR A 47 18.35 7.69 32.35
C TYR A 47 17.83 9.08 32.77
N THR A 48 18.72 9.86 33.40
CA THR A 48 18.51 11.29 33.68
C THR A 48 19.35 12.13 32.72
N LEU A 49 18.69 12.96 31.90
CA LEU A 49 19.38 13.89 30.99
C LEU A 49 19.40 15.28 31.62
N THR A 50 20.53 15.98 31.54
CA THR A 50 20.67 17.37 32.02
C THR A 50 21.22 18.29 30.95
N ASP A 51 20.80 19.55 30.96
CA ASP A 51 21.17 20.61 30.01
C ASP A 51 22.65 21.08 30.09
N ASN A 52 23.57 20.25 30.60
CA ASN A 52 24.98 20.62 30.68
C ASN A 52 25.65 20.50 29.30
N LYS A 53 25.54 21.55 28.48
CA LYS A 53 26.32 21.76 27.24
C LYS A 53 27.85 21.76 27.45
N THR A 54 28.36 21.68 28.68
CA THR A 54 29.79 21.79 29.01
C THR A 54 30.45 20.51 29.52
N ASN A 55 29.74 19.41 29.77
CA ASN A 55 30.34 18.19 30.31
C ASN A 55 30.26 17.02 29.34
N VAL A 56 31.03 17.11 28.25
CA VAL A 56 31.39 15.95 27.42
C VAL A 56 32.83 15.57 27.74
N THR A 57 33.04 14.85 28.84
CA THR A 57 34.21 13.98 29.00
C THR A 57 33.75 12.70 29.67
N GLY A 58 33.93 11.59 28.95
CA GLY A 58 33.45 10.28 29.33
C GLY A 58 33.99 9.78 30.66
N VAL A 59 33.24 8.82 31.20
CA VAL A 59 33.72 7.79 32.14
C VAL A 59 34.25 8.31 33.48
N GLU A 60 33.40 8.91 34.32
CA GLU A 60 33.53 8.73 35.77
C GLU A 60 32.14 8.69 36.42
N ALA A 61 31.90 7.71 37.30
CA ALA A 61 30.68 7.56 38.09
C ALA A 61 30.39 8.76 39.04
N LYS A 62 31.27 9.78 39.06
CA LYS A 62 31.07 11.07 39.73
C LYS A 62 30.40 12.14 38.86
N ASN A 63 30.16 11.85 37.58
CA ASN A 63 29.43 12.72 36.64
C ASN A 63 27.94 12.34 36.55
N LEU A 64 27.37 11.75 37.60
CA LEU A 64 25.93 11.82 37.80
C LEU A 64 25.55 13.30 37.98
N PRO A 65 24.53 13.80 37.28
CA PRO A 65 24.11 15.18 37.42
C PRO A 65 23.86 15.45 38.90
N SER A 66 24.51 16.47 39.47
CA SER A 66 24.30 16.76 40.88
C SER A 66 22.84 17.19 41.04
N THR A 67 22.02 16.33 41.63
CA THR A 67 20.72 16.67 42.19
C THR A 67 20.87 17.73 43.30
N ALA A 68 22.10 18.10 43.67
CA ALA A 68 22.44 19.09 44.69
C ALA A 68 22.13 20.57 44.32
N SER A 69 21.67 20.89 43.10
CA SER A 69 21.22 22.26 42.82
C SER A 69 19.95 22.58 43.61
N LEU A 70 19.99 23.66 44.39
CA LEU A 70 18.84 24.19 45.14
C LEU A 70 17.69 24.62 44.21
N ARG A 71 18.01 24.98 42.96
CA ARG A 71 17.02 25.29 41.91
C ARG A 71 17.12 24.29 40.77
N ARG A 72 16.05 23.52 40.57
CA ARG A 72 15.98 22.52 39.49
C ARG A 72 14.55 22.29 39.03
N ILE A 73 14.40 21.88 37.78
CA ILE A 73 13.17 21.34 37.22
C ILE A 73 13.41 19.87 36.96
N GLN A 74 12.49 19.05 37.42
CA GLN A 74 12.41 17.65 37.05
C GLN A 74 11.17 17.47 36.17
N ALA A 75 11.36 17.04 34.92
CA ALA A 75 10.28 16.75 33.99
C ALA A 75 10.18 15.23 33.82
N SER A 76 9.06 14.65 34.24
CA SER A 76 8.74 13.24 34.00
C SER A 76 7.84 13.14 32.77
N ILE A 77 8.25 12.37 31.77
CA ILE A 77 7.54 12.27 30.50
C ILE A 77 6.91 10.88 30.39
N THR A 78 5.60 10.84 30.18
CA THR A 78 4.88 9.64 29.76
C THR A 78 4.39 9.82 28.33
N GLU A 79 4.64 8.81 27.49
CA GLU A 79 4.22 8.78 26.09
C GLU A 79 3.28 7.60 25.90
N GLU A 80 2.09 7.86 25.38
CA GLU A 80 1.10 6.85 25.04
C GLU A 80 0.73 6.99 23.56
N TYR A 81 0.44 5.87 22.91
CA TYR A 81 -0.11 5.91 21.56
C TYR A 81 -1.54 6.42 21.63
N ASN A 82 -1.89 7.34 20.73
CA ASN A 82 -3.27 7.76 20.59
C ASN A 82 -4.07 6.64 19.92
N GLU A 83 -4.79 5.84 20.72
CA GLU A 83 -5.52 4.66 20.24
C GLU A 83 -6.54 4.99 19.15
N ASP A 84 -7.22 6.13 19.27
CA ASP A 84 -8.17 6.61 18.26
C ASP A 84 -7.47 6.89 16.92
N ALA A 85 -6.27 7.48 16.97
CA ALA A 85 -5.47 7.80 15.79
C ALA A 85 -4.83 6.56 15.16
N LEU A 86 -4.54 5.51 15.93
CA LEU A 86 -3.96 4.27 15.38
C LEU A 86 -4.86 3.65 14.31
N THR A 87 -6.18 3.64 14.52
CA THR A 87 -7.14 3.08 13.56
C THR A 87 -7.27 3.90 12.27
N THR A 88 -6.94 5.19 12.33
CA THR A 88 -7.05 6.13 11.21
C THR A 88 -5.72 6.44 10.54
N THR A 89 -4.60 5.94 11.08
CA THR A 89 -3.27 6.15 10.52
C THR A 89 -3.14 5.41 9.19
N ALA A 90 -3.01 6.16 8.10
CA ALA A 90 -2.89 5.60 6.76
C ALA A 90 -1.45 5.09 6.52
N VAL A 91 -1.18 3.83 6.89
CA VAL A 91 0.14 3.18 6.73
C VAL A 91 0.49 2.93 5.26
N HIS A 92 -0.52 2.65 4.43
CA HIS A 92 -0.34 2.26 3.03
C HIS A 92 -0.57 3.40 2.02
N GLN A 93 -0.89 4.62 2.50
CA GLN A 93 -1.09 5.78 1.63
C GLN A 93 0.09 6.75 1.79
N VAL A 94 0.49 7.37 0.69
CA VAL A 94 1.52 8.43 0.69
C VAL A 94 0.87 9.72 1.20
N SER A 95 0.74 9.83 2.53
CA SER A 95 0.20 11.02 3.20
C SER A 95 1.29 12.04 3.54
N ALA A 96 2.49 11.54 3.85
CA ALA A 96 3.66 12.35 4.15
C ALA A 96 4.42 12.77 2.87
N PHE A 97 5.16 13.88 2.97
CA PHE A 97 6.08 14.28 1.92
C PHE A 97 7.18 13.23 1.74
N PRO A 98 7.46 12.79 0.50
CA PRO A 98 8.45 11.76 0.25
C PRO A 98 9.86 12.25 0.61
N ILE A 99 10.66 11.32 1.10
CA ILE A 99 12.10 11.47 1.31
C ILE A 99 12.82 11.30 -0.02
N PHE A 100 12.39 10.30 -0.79
CA PHE A 100 12.93 9.96 -2.10
C PHE A 100 11.77 9.66 -3.05
N GLU A 101 11.80 10.26 -4.24
CA GLU A 101 10.78 10.06 -5.28
C GLU A 101 11.44 9.96 -6.66
N ASP A 102 11.31 8.78 -7.28
CA ASP A 102 11.64 8.59 -8.69
C ASP A 102 10.36 8.30 -9.48
N ARG A 103 9.86 9.34 -10.15
CA ARG A 103 8.62 9.29 -10.94
C ARG A 103 8.76 8.49 -12.23
N ASP A 104 9.97 8.30 -12.73
CA ASP A 104 10.17 7.59 -14.00
C ASP A 104 9.86 6.09 -13.85
N ILE A 105 10.13 5.56 -12.66
CA ILE A 105 9.99 4.14 -12.28
C ILE A 105 8.94 3.92 -11.18
N SER A 106 8.22 4.97 -10.78
CA SER A 106 7.17 4.94 -9.76
C SER A 106 7.64 4.40 -8.40
N VAL A 107 8.84 4.79 -7.97
CA VAL A 107 9.39 4.46 -6.64
C VAL A 107 9.24 5.65 -5.70
N THR A 108 8.77 5.38 -4.49
CA THR A 108 8.60 6.41 -3.47
C THR A 108 8.96 5.88 -2.08
N VAL A 109 9.75 6.67 -1.34
CA VAL A 109 10.10 6.43 0.05
C VAL A 109 9.52 7.57 0.88
N PHE A 110 8.78 7.26 1.94
CA PHE A 110 8.11 8.26 2.78
C PHE A 110 8.09 7.85 4.25
N PRO A 111 8.14 8.79 5.20
CA PRO A 111 8.00 8.49 6.62
C PRO A 111 6.54 8.21 6.97
N ILE A 112 6.32 7.28 7.91
CA ILE A 112 5.02 6.97 8.49
C ILE A 112 4.97 7.57 9.89
N TYR A 113 4.10 8.55 10.03
CA TYR A 113 3.86 9.27 11.27
C TYR A 113 2.76 8.60 12.07
N VAL A 114 3.00 8.44 13.37
CA VAL A 114 2.01 7.97 14.33
C VAL A 114 1.81 9.07 15.36
N LYS A 115 0.55 9.39 15.64
CA LYS A 115 0.21 10.39 16.64
C LYS A 115 0.45 9.82 18.04
N SER A 116 1.32 10.47 18.80
CA SER A 116 1.60 10.15 20.20
C SER A 116 0.98 11.23 21.09
N ASP A 117 0.32 10.80 22.16
CA ASP A 117 -0.13 11.66 23.24
C ASP A 117 0.94 11.64 24.33
N VAL A 118 1.43 12.83 24.69
CA VAL A 118 2.52 13.00 25.64
C VAL A 118 2.04 13.83 26.83
N THR A 119 2.26 13.28 28.02
CA THR A 119 2.03 13.99 29.28
C THR A 119 3.38 14.25 29.94
N ILE A 120 3.66 15.53 30.22
CA ILE A 120 4.87 15.97 30.90
C ILE A 120 4.48 16.48 32.28
N GLU A 121 4.98 15.82 33.32
CA GLU A 121 4.83 16.25 34.70
C GLU A 121 6.06 17.04 35.14
N PHE A 122 5.87 18.32 35.41
CA PHE A 122 6.91 19.20 35.90
C PHE A 122 6.91 19.23 37.43
N SER A 123 8.09 19.10 38.02
CA SER A 123 8.37 19.32 39.44
C SER A 123 9.46 20.38 39.57
N TYR A 124 9.07 21.60 39.92
CA TYR A 124 9.99 22.71 40.16
C TYR A 124 10.39 22.77 41.63
N PHE A 125 11.70 22.77 41.90
CA PHE A 125 12.28 22.89 43.23
C PHE A 125 12.98 24.24 43.38
N THR A 126 12.69 24.96 44.47
CA THR A 126 13.34 26.24 44.81
C THR A 126 13.54 26.37 46.33
N PRO A 127 14.62 27.03 46.80
CA PRO A 127 14.80 27.30 48.23
C PRO A 127 13.85 28.40 48.75
N SER A 128 13.18 29.17 47.87
CA SER A 128 12.35 30.31 48.25
C SER A 128 10.85 30.03 48.14
N LYS A 129 10.16 30.06 49.28
CA LYS A 129 8.69 29.93 49.34
C LYS A 129 7.97 31.00 48.52
N THR A 130 8.47 32.24 48.57
CA THR A 130 7.90 33.38 47.86
C THR A 130 7.99 33.18 46.35
N GLU A 131 9.09 32.61 45.89
CA GLU A 131 9.30 32.30 44.47
C GLU A 131 8.36 31.20 43.98
N ALA A 132 8.21 30.12 44.77
CA ALA A 132 7.26 29.04 44.48
C ALA A 132 5.81 29.55 44.42
N ASN A 133 5.40 30.39 45.38
CA ASN A 133 4.06 31.01 45.34
C ASN A 133 3.87 31.92 44.13
N ARG A 134 4.88 32.72 43.77
CA ARG A 134 4.83 33.59 42.59
C ARG A 134 4.60 32.80 41.30
N ILE A 135 5.34 31.71 41.10
CA ILE A 135 5.19 30.86 39.91
C ILE A 135 3.81 30.20 39.88
N ARG A 136 3.37 29.65 41.02
CA ARG A 136 2.01 29.08 41.16
C ARG A 136 0.93 30.10 40.80
N ASP A 137 1.04 31.32 41.33
CA ASP A 137 0.04 32.36 41.12
C ASP A 137 0.08 32.91 39.69
N ASP A 138 1.26 33.02 39.05
CA ASP A 138 1.41 33.40 37.63
C ASP A 138 0.73 32.37 36.71
N ILE A 139 0.92 31.07 36.98
CA ILE A 139 0.25 29.98 36.26
C ILE A 139 -1.28 30.14 36.39
N ARG A 140 -1.79 30.38 37.60
CA ARG A 140 -3.24 30.58 37.85
C ARG A 140 -3.81 31.80 37.13
N ILE A 141 -3.08 32.91 37.10
CA ILE A 141 -3.50 34.13 36.38
C ILE A 141 -3.54 33.88 34.88
N ARG A 142 -2.58 33.15 34.31
CA ARG A 142 -2.60 32.81 32.88
C ARG A 142 -3.77 31.90 32.53
N LEU A 143 -4.09 30.96 33.43
CA LEU A 143 -5.25 30.11 33.27
C LEU A 143 -6.56 30.92 33.28
N SER A 144 -6.73 31.86 34.21
CA SER A 144 -7.93 32.71 34.26
C SER A 144 -8.08 33.60 33.02
N GLN A 145 -6.98 33.90 32.34
CA GLN A 145 -6.95 34.60 31.05
C GLN A 145 -7.12 33.68 29.84
N THR A 146 -7.48 32.41 30.04
CA THR A 146 -7.59 31.37 29.00
C THR A 146 -6.32 31.21 28.14
N ARG A 147 -5.15 31.54 28.71
CA ARG A 147 -3.82 31.37 28.09
C ARG A 147 -3.19 30.04 28.50
N ASN A 148 -3.98 28.97 28.46
CA ASN A 148 -3.55 27.60 28.79
C ASN A 148 -3.09 26.80 27.56
N ILE A 149 -3.17 27.40 26.37
CA ILE A 149 -2.76 26.79 25.11
C ILE A 149 -1.36 27.26 24.75
N GLY A 150 -0.42 26.33 24.62
CA GLY A 150 0.91 26.57 24.07
C GLY A 150 0.99 26.06 22.63
N MET A 151 1.69 26.80 21.77
CA MET A 151 2.05 26.34 20.43
C MET A 151 3.56 26.12 20.40
N HIS A 152 3.94 24.89 20.07
CA HIS A 152 5.33 24.46 19.99
C HIS A 152 5.73 24.21 18.55
N GLU A 153 7.04 24.34 18.32
CA GLU A 153 7.69 24.00 17.09
C GLU A 153 8.89 23.12 17.42
N ILE A 154 8.95 21.92 16.84
CA ILE A 154 10.05 20.98 17.05
C ILE A 154 10.82 20.76 15.77
N GLU A 155 12.12 20.56 15.91
CA GLU A 155 13.05 20.30 14.82
C GLU A 155 13.85 19.05 15.22
N TYR A 156 13.89 18.07 14.33
CA TYR A 156 14.53 16.79 14.58
C TYR A 156 15.02 16.14 13.29
N ASP A 157 15.95 15.19 13.44
CA ASP A 157 16.56 14.50 12.32
C ASP A 157 16.15 13.03 12.31
N ILE A 158 15.50 12.60 11.22
CA ILE A 158 15.18 11.19 10.99
C ILE A 158 16.40 10.52 10.38
N MET A 159 17.01 9.58 11.10
CA MET A 159 18.09 8.75 10.57
C MET A 159 17.53 7.77 9.55
N LEU A 160 18.12 7.73 8.36
CA LEU A 160 17.74 6.81 7.32
C LEU A 160 18.31 5.40 7.65
N PRO A 161 17.50 4.34 7.64
CA PRO A 161 18.00 2.98 7.82
C PRO A 161 18.87 2.53 6.64
N GLU A 162 19.91 1.75 6.94
CA GLU A 162 20.82 1.18 5.93
C GLU A 162 20.07 0.36 4.87
N VAL A 163 18.99 -0.34 5.25
CA VAL A 163 18.15 -1.11 4.33
C VAL A 163 17.54 -0.22 3.22
N VAL A 164 17.20 1.03 3.55
CA VAL A 164 16.64 1.98 2.58
C VAL A 164 17.75 2.51 1.65
N GLU A 165 18.94 2.75 2.18
CA GLU A 165 20.11 3.13 1.38
C GLU A 165 20.50 2.02 0.39
N GLU A 166 20.56 0.77 0.85
CA GLU A 166 20.81 -0.41 0.01
C GLU A 166 19.72 -0.57 -1.06
N PHE A 167 18.45 -0.36 -0.71
CA PHE A 167 17.33 -0.41 -1.66
C PHE A 167 17.47 0.63 -2.77
N VAL A 168 17.82 1.88 -2.44
CA VAL A 168 18.01 2.93 -3.44
C VAL A 168 19.25 2.64 -4.30
N ALA A 169 20.31 2.08 -3.73
CA ALA A 169 21.49 1.65 -4.48
C ALA A 169 21.16 0.52 -5.48
N ASP A 170 20.38 -0.48 -5.08
CA ASP A 170 19.95 -1.57 -5.95
C ASP A 170 19.08 -1.06 -7.11
N ILE A 171 18.15 -0.14 -6.84
CA ILE A 171 17.34 0.51 -7.89
C ILE A 171 18.22 1.32 -8.84
N HIS A 172 19.19 2.06 -8.30
CA HIS A 172 20.13 2.82 -9.11
C HIS A 172 20.90 1.91 -10.07
N VAL A 173 21.38 0.75 -9.62
CA VAL A 173 22.05 -0.22 -10.51
C VAL A 173 21.16 -0.65 -11.67
N LEU A 174 19.87 -0.89 -11.41
CA LEU A 174 18.89 -1.25 -12.45
C LEU A 174 18.64 -0.11 -13.44
N LYS A 175 18.51 1.14 -12.95
CA LYS A 175 18.30 2.34 -13.80
C LYS A 175 19.54 2.71 -14.59
N ASN A 176 20.73 2.65 -13.96
CA ASN A 176 22.03 3.02 -14.52
C ASN A 176 22.39 2.21 -15.76
N ARG A 177 21.88 0.97 -15.86
CA ARG A 177 21.99 0.13 -17.06
C ARG A 177 21.34 0.75 -18.30
N LEU A 178 20.24 1.49 -18.12
CA LEU A 178 19.48 2.13 -19.19
C LEU A 178 19.91 3.60 -19.37
N VAL A 179 20.09 4.32 -18.27
CA VAL A 179 20.48 5.74 -18.25
C VAL A 179 21.68 5.89 -17.31
N PRO A 180 22.91 5.90 -17.86
CA PRO A 180 24.11 5.99 -17.05
C PRO A 180 24.17 7.29 -16.25
N GLN A 181 24.25 7.18 -14.93
CA GLN A 181 24.35 8.30 -14.00
C GLN A 181 25.12 7.87 -12.74
N PRO A 182 25.99 8.71 -12.16
CA PRO A 182 26.63 8.38 -10.88
C PRO A 182 25.61 8.38 -9.73
N LEU A 183 25.76 7.43 -8.79
CA LEU A 183 24.83 7.24 -7.66
C LEU A 183 24.60 8.52 -6.84
N GLN A 184 25.66 9.29 -6.59
CA GLN A 184 25.56 10.55 -5.83
C GLN A 184 24.65 11.58 -6.51
N GLN A 185 24.73 11.69 -7.83
CA GLN A 185 23.90 12.60 -8.60
C GLN A 185 22.45 12.12 -8.62
N TYR A 186 22.24 10.81 -8.83
CA TYR A 186 20.91 10.19 -8.77
C TYR A 186 20.24 10.45 -7.42
N PHE A 187 20.98 10.21 -6.33
CA PHE A 187 20.48 10.42 -4.98
C PHE A 187 20.16 11.90 -4.70
N ALA A 188 20.96 12.84 -5.21
CA ALA A 188 20.73 14.27 -5.03
C ALA A 188 19.53 14.80 -5.84
N GLU A 189 19.26 14.25 -7.03
CA GLU A 189 18.17 14.67 -7.91
C GLU A 189 16.80 14.17 -7.43
N HIS A 190 16.74 12.95 -6.89
CA HIS A 190 15.50 12.28 -6.49
C HIS A 190 15.20 12.38 -4.99
N SER A 191 16.17 12.81 -4.17
CA SER A 191 15.95 13.04 -2.73
C SER A 191 15.46 14.44 -2.41
N THR A 192 14.82 14.56 -1.25
CA THR A 192 14.41 15.85 -0.68
C THR A 192 15.61 16.72 -0.29
N LYS A 193 15.46 18.05 -0.44
CA LYS A 193 16.46 19.05 0.01
C LYS A 193 16.69 19.08 1.53
N ARG A 194 15.84 18.38 2.29
CA ARG A 194 15.92 18.27 3.75
C ARG A 194 17.00 17.28 4.22
N MET A 195 17.53 16.51 3.30
CA MET A 195 18.53 15.49 3.57
C MET A 195 19.91 16.12 3.79
N HIS A 196 20.61 15.66 4.82
CA HIS A 196 21.96 16.07 5.14
C HIS A 196 22.72 14.91 5.80
N LEU A 197 24.03 15.05 5.91
CA LEU A 197 24.90 14.02 6.44
C LEU A 197 25.32 14.41 7.86
N ILE A 198 25.10 13.50 8.80
CA ILE A 198 25.49 13.65 10.20
C ILE A 198 26.79 12.86 10.40
N THR A 199 27.88 13.57 10.68
CA THR A 199 29.17 12.96 11.05
C THR A 199 29.39 13.01 12.54
N ASP A 200 29.87 11.92 13.13
CA ASP A 200 30.46 11.96 14.47
C ASP A 200 31.79 12.75 14.40
N LEU A 201 31.97 13.71 15.32
CA LEU A 201 33.19 14.50 15.45
C LEU A 201 34.44 13.63 15.70
N SER A 202 34.26 12.42 16.21
CA SER A 202 35.33 11.48 16.53
C SER A 202 35.67 10.50 15.40
N ASN A 203 34.74 10.23 14.48
CA ASN A 203 34.97 9.33 13.34
C ASN A 203 34.16 9.76 12.11
N SER A 204 34.86 10.32 11.12
CA SER A 204 34.25 10.72 9.83
C SER A 204 33.72 9.55 9.00
N GLU A 205 34.12 8.31 9.30
CA GLU A 205 33.62 7.11 8.61
C GLU A 205 32.24 6.68 9.11
N ASN A 206 31.79 7.16 10.28
CA ASN A 206 30.45 6.90 10.83
C ASN A 206 29.40 7.93 10.36
N ALA A 207 29.57 8.45 9.15
CA ALA A 207 28.60 9.34 8.53
C ALA A 207 27.27 8.62 8.29
N ARG A 208 26.17 9.15 8.83
CA ARG A 208 24.82 8.66 8.54
C ARG A 208 24.01 9.71 7.81
N ILE A 209 23.15 9.27 6.91
CA ILE A 209 22.22 10.14 6.20
C ILE A 209 21.02 10.41 7.10
N ALA A 210 20.67 11.69 7.26
CA ALA A 210 19.55 12.11 8.06
C ALA A 210 18.67 13.11 7.32
N ILE A 211 17.39 13.12 7.68
CA ILE A 211 16.39 14.02 7.10
C ILE A 211 15.95 15.00 8.17
N TYR A 212 16.19 16.28 7.91
CA TYR A 212 15.74 17.35 8.76
C TYR A 212 14.22 17.53 8.63
N GLU A 213 13.51 17.38 9.74
CA GLU A 213 12.07 17.59 9.83
C GLU A 213 11.75 18.70 10.82
N LYS A 214 10.74 19.49 10.45
CA LYS A 214 10.25 20.61 11.25
C LYS A 214 8.75 20.51 11.38
N GLN A 215 8.29 20.18 12.57
CA GLN A 215 6.87 20.14 12.90
C GLN A 215 6.47 21.42 13.63
N VAL A 216 5.50 22.13 13.07
CA VAL A 216 4.97 23.40 13.60
C VAL A 216 3.57 23.21 14.16
N ARG A 217 3.13 24.14 15.01
CA ARG A 217 1.76 24.19 15.56
C ARG A 217 1.40 22.96 16.38
N ILE A 218 2.35 22.41 17.12
CA ILE A 218 2.04 21.40 18.12
C ILE A 218 1.30 22.11 19.24
N VAL A 219 0.04 21.73 19.43
CA VAL A 219 -0.81 22.34 20.45
C VAL A 219 -0.68 21.53 21.72
N GLY A 220 -0.22 22.18 22.78
CA GLY A 220 -0.24 21.62 24.12
C GLY A 220 -1.12 22.43 25.05
N LEU A 221 -1.63 21.74 26.07
CA LEU A 221 -2.57 22.22 27.04
C LEU A 221 -2.05 21.87 28.42
N PHE A 222 -2.06 22.84 29.33
CA PHE A 222 -1.81 22.52 30.71
C PHE A 222 -2.99 21.72 31.31
N ASP A 223 -2.67 20.59 31.96
CA ASP A 223 -3.64 19.80 32.73
C ASP A 223 -3.46 20.12 34.22
N PHE A 224 -4.48 20.77 34.78
CA PHE A 224 -4.42 21.32 36.14
C PHE A 224 -5.34 20.63 37.12
N SER A 225 -5.95 19.49 36.76
CA SER A 225 -6.59 18.59 37.73
C SER A 225 -5.63 18.13 38.83
N SER A 226 -4.32 18.18 38.53
CA SER A 226 -3.20 17.77 39.39
C SER A 226 -2.45 18.91 40.09
N MET A 227 -2.87 20.19 39.96
CA MET A 227 -2.13 21.30 40.57
C MET A 227 -2.40 21.40 42.08
N PRO A 228 -1.39 21.26 42.96
CA PRO A 228 -1.62 21.26 44.40
C PRO A 228 -2.05 22.64 44.92
N GLU A 229 -3.03 22.67 45.83
CA GLU A 229 -3.52 23.92 46.43
C GLU A 229 -2.44 24.64 47.25
N LYS A 230 -1.53 23.88 47.85
CA LYS A 230 -0.43 24.35 48.69
C LYS A 230 0.90 23.89 48.11
N VAL A 231 1.90 24.78 48.18
CA VAL A 231 3.29 24.46 47.84
C VAL A 231 3.79 23.45 48.88
N GLU A 232 4.31 22.32 48.42
CA GLU A 232 4.85 21.27 49.28
C GLU A 232 6.26 21.65 49.74
N ALA A 233 6.58 21.41 51.02
CA ALA A 233 7.95 21.50 51.51
C ALA A 233 8.59 20.12 51.41
N ASP A 234 9.69 20.03 50.67
CA ASP A 234 10.52 18.83 50.60
C ASP A 234 11.37 18.75 51.88
N ASN A 235 10.97 17.87 52.79
CA ASN A 235 11.54 17.74 54.13
C ASN A 235 13.00 17.24 54.12
N GLU A 236 13.47 16.64 53.03
CA GLU A 236 14.83 16.09 52.94
C GLU A 236 15.86 17.14 52.51
N ASN A 237 15.50 18.05 51.60
CA ASN A 237 16.42 19.04 51.03
C ASN A 237 16.12 20.50 51.42
N GLY A 238 15.06 20.75 52.19
CA GLY A 238 14.65 22.11 52.59
C GLY A 238 14.17 22.97 51.42
N ASN A 239 13.75 22.35 50.31
CA ASN A 239 13.26 23.02 49.11
C ASN A 239 11.72 23.05 49.08
N TYR A 240 11.16 23.99 48.33
CA TYR A 240 9.74 24.06 48.01
C TYR A 240 9.49 23.46 46.64
N LYS A 241 8.50 22.58 46.54
CA LYS A 241 8.11 21.88 45.31
C LYS A 241 6.80 22.43 44.76
N VAL A 242 6.79 22.75 43.46
CA VAL A 242 5.58 23.08 42.69
C VAL A 242 5.45 22.07 41.55
N SER A 243 4.32 21.37 41.51
CA SER A 243 4.04 20.37 40.47
C SER A 243 2.93 20.85 39.54
N PHE A 244 3.07 20.61 38.24
CA PHE A 244 2.02 20.84 37.25
C PHE A 244 2.20 19.89 36.05
N SER A 245 1.11 19.59 35.35
CA SER A 245 1.13 18.70 34.18
C SER A 245 0.86 19.48 32.89
N TYR A 246 1.44 19.00 31.80
CA TYR A 246 1.27 19.54 30.46
C TYR A 246 1.03 18.39 29.48
N LYS A 247 -0.10 18.43 28.77
CA LYS A 247 -0.51 17.42 27.79
C LYS A 247 -0.38 17.99 26.39
N LEU A 248 0.19 17.23 25.48
CA LEU A 248 0.31 17.61 24.08
C LEU A 248 0.24 16.36 23.21
N SER A 249 -0.15 16.54 21.95
CA SER A 249 -0.15 15.48 20.96
C SER A 249 0.65 15.93 19.75
N PHE A 250 1.52 15.06 19.23
CA PHE A 250 2.27 15.33 18.00
C PHE A 250 2.56 14.06 17.23
N ASP A 251 3.09 14.25 16.02
CA ASP A 251 3.29 13.18 15.06
C ASP A 251 4.74 12.70 15.13
N VAL A 252 4.94 11.44 15.51
CA VAL A 252 6.25 10.83 15.66
C VAL A 252 6.51 9.92 14.45
N PRO A 253 7.64 10.08 13.73
CA PRO A 253 8.01 9.11 12.70
C PRO A 253 8.35 7.79 13.38
N ARG A 254 7.62 6.72 13.06
CA ARG A 254 7.83 5.38 13.66
C ARG A 254 8.31 4.35 12.64
N ALA A 255 7.98 4.55 11.37
CA ALA A 255 8.37 3.67 10.29
C ALA A 255 8.66 4.46 9.02
N ILE A 256 9.30 3.80 8.06
CA ILE A 256 9.45 4.27 6.68
C ILE A 256 8.66 3.34 5.77
N GLY A 257 7.83 3.92 4.92
CA GLY A 257 7.13 3.27 3.83
C GLY A 257 7.97 3.27 2.56
N LEU A 258 8.10 2.10 1.93
CA LEU A 258 8.66 1.91 0.60
C LEU A 258 7.51 1.50 -0.33
N ARG A 259 7.23 2.29 -1.35
CA ARG A 259 6.25 1.96 -2.40
C ARG A 259 6.99 1.83 -3.73
N TYR A 260 6.86 0.67 -4.38
CA TYR A 260 7.55 0.39 -5.63
C TYR A 260 6.82 -0.69 -6.44
N PRO A 261 6.96 -0.69 -7.78
CA PRO A 261 6.49 -1.80 -8.61
C PRO A 261 7.41 -3.02 -8.44
N VAL A 262 6.86 -4.22 -8.62
CA VAL A 262 7.63 -5.47 -8.47
C VAL A 262 8.74 -5.62 -9.54
N MET A 263 8.52 -4.98 -10.69
CA MET A 263 9.48 -4.89 -11.78
C MET A 263 9.89 -3.44 -12.00
N ILE A 264 11.19 -3.18 -11.99
CA ILE A 264 11.79 -1.87 -12.22
C ILE A 264 12.78 -1.98 -13.37
N CYS A 265 12.75 -1.03 -14.31
CA CYS A 265 13.67 -0.99 -15.44
C CYS A 265 13.78 -2.34 -16.17
N ASN A 266 12.63 -3.01 -16.39
CA ASN A 266 12.53 -4.29 -17.08
C ASN A 266 13.18 -5.50 -16.37
N LYS A 267 13.43 -5.40 -15.06
CA LYS A 267 13.93 -6.51 -14.25
C LYS A 267 13.14 -6.64 -12.95
N VAL A 268 12.92 -7.89 -12.53
CA VAL A 268 12.31 -8.19 -11.24
C VAL A 268 13.29 -7.79 -10.14
N LEU A 269 12.77 -7.19 -9.08
CA LEU A 269 13.58 -6.82 -7.93
C LEU A 269 14.17 -8.06 -7.22
N PRO A 270 15.32 -7.92 -6.53
CA PRO A 270 15.88 -8.97 -5.71
C PRO A 270 14.85 -9.58 -4.76
N SER A 271 14.94 -10.90 -4.51
CA SER A 271 13.98 -11.64 -3.69
C SER A 271 13.76 -11.07 -2.29
N LYS A 272 14.77 -10.42 -1.69
CA LYS A 272 14.63 -9.70 -0.40
C LYS A 272 13.50 -8.66 -0.39
N TYR A 273 13.15 -8.09 -1.56
CA TYR A 273 12.09 -7.09 -1.72
C TYR A 273 10.77 -7.66 -2.28
N VAL A 274 10.73 -8.94 -2.65
CA VAL A 274 9.52 -9.55 -3.24
C VAL A 274 8.97 -10.67 -2.35
N LYS A 275 9.83 -11.34 -1.59
CA LYS A 275 9.47 -12.52 -0.81
C LYS A 275 8.39 -12.26 0.23
N PHE A 276 8.37 -11.10 0.89
CA PHE A 276 7.31 -10.79 1.85
C PHE A 276 5.95 -10.57 1.15
N ILE A 277 5.93 -10.21 -0.14
CA ILE A 277 4.70 -10.08 -0.94
C ILE A 277 4.18 -11.47 -1.28
N GLU A 278 5.09 -12.36 -1.72
CA GLU A 278 4.81 -13.77 -1.96
C GLU A 278 4.29 -14.44 -0.69
N ASP A 279 5.05 -14.36 0.40
CA ASP A 279 4.67 -14.91 1.70
C ASP A 279 3.36 -14.28 2.19
N GLY A 280 3.19 -12.97 2.03
CA GLY A 280 1.99 -12.26 2.45
C GLY A 280 0.73 -12.67 1.68
N LYS A 281 0.83 -12.98 0.38
CA LYS A 281 -0.30 -13.42 -0.47
C LYS A 281 -0.54 -14.92 -0.36
N VAL A 282 0.51 -15.74 -0.45
CA VAL A 282 0.46 -17.20 -0.30
C VAL A 282 0.00 -17.56 1.11
N TYR A 283 0.63 -17.01 2.15
CA TYR A 283 0.22 -17.25 3.55
C TYR A 283 -0.84 -16.27 4.06
N SER A 284 -1.49 -15.52 3.17
CA SER A 284 -2.58 -14.61 3.56
C SER A 284 -3.67 -15.36 4.32
N LEU A 285 -4.42 -14.64 5.14
CA LEU A 285 -5.58 -15.17 5.85
C LEU A 285 -6.57 -15.90 4.92
N GLU A 286 -6.61 -15.59 3.62
CA GLU A 286 -7.51 -16.26 2.65
C GLU A 286 -7.22 -17.76 2.52
N GLU A 287 -5.95 -18.16 2.42
CA GLU A 287 -5.56 -19.58 2.32
C GLU A 287 -5.70 -20.32 3.67
N ARG A 288 -5.42 -19.61 4.77
CA ARG A 288 -5.66 -20.12 6.14
C ARG A 288 -7.16 -20.29 6.43
N LYS A 289 -8.01 -19.42 5.89
CA LYS A 289 -9.47 -19.40 6.09
C LYS A 289 -10.23 -20.41 5.20
N LYS A 290 -9.74 -20.71 3.99
CA LYS A 290 -10.22 -21.85 3.18
C LYS A 290 -10.07 -23.20 3.91
N ASN A 291 -9.14 -23.27 4.86
CA ASN A 291 -8.87 -24.45 5.69
C ASN A 291 -9.36 -24.35 7.15
N LEU A 292 -10.22 -23.39 7.49
CA LEU A 292 -10.80 -23.34 8.84
C LEU A 292 -11.79 -24.50 9.02
N GLY A 293 -11.36 -25.53 9.75
CA GLY A 293 -12.23 -26.60 10.23
C GLY A 293 -13.18 -26.08 11.29
N TYR A 294 -14.35 -25.61 10.89
CA TYR A 294 -15.42 -25.27 11.83
C TYR A 294 -16.10 -26.54 12.36
N THR A 295 -16.51 -26.51 13.62
CA THR A 295 -17.57 -27.41 14.08
C THR A 295 -18.89 -27.04 13.40
N GLN A 296 -19.79 -28.01 13.20
CA GLN A 296 -21.03 -27.83 12.41
C GLN A 296 -21.86 -26.58 12.80
N SER A 297 -21.91 -26.24 14.08
CA SER A 297 -22.65 -25.07 14.59
C SER A 297 -21.98 -23.74 14.27
N LEU A 298 -20.66 -23.66 14.35
CA LEU A 298 -19.89 -22.46 13.98
C LEU A 298 -19.86 -22.25 12.46
N HIS A 299 -19.94 -23.32 11.67
CA HIS A 299 -20.07 -23.21 10.21
C HIS A 299 -21.35 -22.44 9.82
N ALA A 300 -22.48 -22.70 10.48
CA ALA A 300 -23.73 -22.00 10.22
C ALA A 300 -23.66 -20.50 10.59
N LEU A 301 -23.02 -20.17 11.72
CA LEU A 301 -22.87 -18.78 12.17
C LEU A 301 -21.95 -17.95 11.26
N SER A 302 -20.88 -18.57 10.75
CA SER A 302 -19.96 -17.87 9.85
C SER A 302 -20.63 -17.40 8.54
N HIS A 303 -21.76 -17.98 8.11
CA HIS A 303 -22.53 -17.45 6.97
C HIS A 303 -23.20 -16.08 7.22
N PHE A 304 -23.30 -15.63 8.48
CA PHE A 304 -23.82 -14.32 8.85
C PHE A 304 -22.71 -13.28 9.05
N GLU A 305 -21.43 -13.69 9.00
CA GLU A 305 -20.32 -12.75 9.06
C GLU A 305 -20.28 -11.92 7.77
N ALA A 306 -20.35 -10.59 7.90
CA ALA A 306 -20.38 -9.68 6.76
C ALA A 306 -19.14 -9.84 5.84
N HIS A 307 -17.99 -10.19 6.43
CA HIS A 307 -16.79 -10.56 5.68
C HIS A 307 -16.98 -11.84 4.88
N ARG A 308 -17.59 -12.90 5.44
CA ARG A 308 -17.83 -14.15 4.71
C ARG A 308 -18.87 -13.98 3.60
N GLN A 309 -19.86 -13.10 3.74
CA GLN A 309 -20.81 -12.82 2.65
C GLN A 309 -20.18 -12.05 1.48
N LEU A 310 -19.16 -11.24 1.76
CA LEU A 310 -18.33 -10.62 0.73
C LEU A 310 -17.35 -11.63 0.11
N GLU A 311 -16.71 -12.48 0.92
CA GLU A 311 -15.74 -13.50 0.50
C GLU A 311 -16.40 -14.65 -0.29
N ASN A 312 -17.57 -15.17 0.13
CA ASN A 312 -18.31 -16.24 -0.58
C ASN A 312 -18.87 -15.81 -1.96
N ARG A 313 -18.75 -14.53 -2.34
CA ARG A 313 -19.13 -14.05 -3.67
C ARG A 313 -17.97 -14.06 -4.67
N VAL A 314 -16.76 -14.41 -4.23
CA VAL A 314 -15.53 -14.21 -5.02
C VAL A 314 -14.71 -15.50 -5.02
N ASP A 315 -15.18 -16.53 -5.73
CA ASP A 315 -14.44 -17.81 -5.78
C ASP A 315 -13.41 -17.91 -6.92
N ILE A 316 -13.30 -16.89 -7.79
CA ILE A 316 -12.12 -16.71 -8.66
C ILE A 316 -11.84 -15.20 -8.78
N ASN A 317 -10.76 -14.71 -8.16
CA ASN A 317 -10.29 -13.34 -8.35
C ASN A 317 -9.68 -13.21 -9.76
N PHE A 318 -10.52 -13.00 -10.76
CA PHE A 318 -10.07 -12.46 -12.04
C PHE A 318 -9.69 -10.98 -11.87
N PRO A 319 -8.58 -10.53 -12.48
CA PRO A 319 -7.68 -11.31 -13.34
C PRO A 319 -6.73 -12.25 -12.57
N ILE A 320 -6.40 -13.40 -13.15
CA ILE A 320 -5.31 -14.25 -12.66
C ILE A 320 -4.00 -13.52 -12.96
N ASN A 321 -3.32 -13.05 -11.92
CA ASN A 321 -2.04 -12.36 -12.05
C ASN A 321 -0.89 -13.35 -12.09
N ILE A 322 -0.06 -13.23 -13.12
CA ILE A 322 1.14 -14.03 -13.35
C ILE A 322 2.32 -13.07 -13.43
N PRO A 323 3.24 -13.07 -12.47
CA PRO A 323 3.31 -13.94 -11.29
C PRO A 323 2.27 -13.57 -10.21
N ALA A 324 1.95 -14.51 -9.32
CA ALA A 324 0.89 -14.35 -8.31
C ALA A 324 1.12 -13.18 -7.33
N PHE A 325 2.37 -12.78 -7.12
CA PHE A 325 2.71 -11.64 -6.28
C PHE A 325 2.40 -10.29 -6.93
N ASP A 326 2.16 -10.24 -8.24
CA ASP A 326 1.75 -9.01 -8.92
C ASP A 326 0.37 -8.55 -8.44
N ASP A 327 0.26 -7.25 -8.21
CA ASP A 327 -0.86 -6.60 -7.53
C ASP A 327 -1.69 -5.78 -8.52
N PHE A 328 -1.99 -6.40 -9.66
CA PHE A 328 -2.74 -5.81 -10.74
C PHE A 328 -4.22 -6.12 -10.57
N ASP A 329 -5.02 -5.10 -10.28
CA ASP A 329 -6.44 -5.23 -9.90
C ASP A 329 -7.40 -4.76 -11.01
N VAL A 330 -6.87 -4.37 -12.18
CA VAL A 330 -7.68 -3.90 -13.30
C VAL A 330 -8.45 -5.06 -13.91
N ARG A 331 -9.77 -4.97 -13.84
CA ARG A 331 -10.71 -6.00 -14.32
C ARG A 331 -11.21 -5.79 -15.75
N GLN A 332 -11.12 -4.57 -16.27
CA GLN A 332 -11.62 -4.20 -17.60
C GLN A 332 -10.49 -3.60 -18.44
N GLY A 333 -10.30 -4.16 -19.64
CA GLY A 333 -9.41 -3.61 -20.66
C GLY A 333 -10.23 -2.85 -21.70
N HIS A 334 -10.43 -3.47 -22.86
CA HIS A 334 -11.33 -2.96 -23.89
C HIS A 334 -12.79 -3.03 -23.42
N LYS A 335 -13.64 -2.13 -23.95
CA LYS A 335 -15.07 -2.15 -23.69
C LYS A 335 -15.66 -3.52 -24.07
N CYS A 336 -16.56 -4.06 -23.25
CA CYS A 336 -17.17 -5.39 -23.46
C CYS A 336 -16.20 -6.58 -23.41
N TYR A 337 -14.97 -6.37 -22.92
CA TYR A 337 -14.03 -7.42 -22.58
C TYR A 337 -13.69 -7.35 -21.10
N VAL A 338 -13.51 -8.50 -20.46
CA VAL A 338 -12.99 -8.59 -19.10
C VAL A 338 -11.65 -9.31 -19.10
N ILE A 339 -10.76 -8.87 -18.22
CA ILE A 339 -9.42 -9.42 -18.14
C ILE A 339 -9.50 -10.71 -17.31
N VAL A 340 -9.14 -11.82 -17.93
CA VAL A 340 -9.13 -13.16 -17.31
C VAL A 340 -7.74 -13.46 -16.76
N ALA A 341 -6.69 -13.05 -17.46
CA ALA A 341 -5.32 -13.20 -16.97
C ALA A 341 -4.48 -11.96 -17.29
N SER A 342 -3.50 -11.69 -16.43
CA SER A 342 -2.51 -10.63 -16.58
C SER A 342 -1.12 -11.22 -16.42
N PHE A 343 -0.27 -11.02 -17.43
CA PHE A 343 1.11 -11.50 -17.46
C PHE A 343 2.05 -10.32 -17.33
N LEU A 344 2.73 -10.19 -16.19
CA LEU A 344 3.85 -9.28 -16.01
C LEU A 344 5.04 -9.82 -16.77
N THR A 345 5.54 -9.05 -17.73
CA THR A 345 6.53 -9.50 -18.72
C THR A 345 7.69 -8.54 -18.78
N ASP A 346 8.88 -9.06 -19.04
CA ASP A 346 9.97 -8.24 -19.53
C ASP A 346 9.79 -7.98 -21.04
N VAL A 347 10.31 -6.83 -21.48
CA VAL A 347 10.38 -6.39 -22.86
C VAL A 347 11.78 -6.69 -23.36
N ASN A 348 11.94 -7.32 -24.52
CA ASN A 348 13.26 -7.54 -25.08
C ASN A 348 13.98 -6.20 -25.34
N GLU A 349 15.14 -6.00 -24.71
CA GLU A 349 15.85 -4.71 -24.72
C GLU A 349 16.41 -4.33 -26.10
N THR A 350 16.59 -5.32 -26.99
CA THR A 350 17.14 -5.10 -28.34
C THR A 350 16.09 -4.56 -29.30
N ASP A 351 14.88 -5.13 -29.27
CA ASP A 351 13.79 -4.76 -30.20
C ASP A 351 12.70 -3.88 -29.56
N LYS A 352 12.68 -3.76 -28.22
CA LYS A 352 11.72 -3.01 -27.41
C LYS A 352 10.25 -3.38 -27.65
N ARG A 353 10.00 -4.58 -28.19
CA ARG A 353 8.67 -4.98 -28.67
C ARG A 353 8.31 -6.40 -28.30
N THR A 354 9.26 -7.33 -28.30
CA THR A 354 8.96 -8.73 -27.95
C THR A 354 8.71 -8.83 -26.44
N LEU A 355 7.60 -9.48 -26.08
CA LEU A 355 7.12 -9.60 -24.70
C LEU A 355 7.30 -11.02 -24.18
N LEU A 356 6.38 -11.92 -24.52
CA LEU A 356 6.37 -13.30 -24.02
C LEU A 356 5.88 -14.28 -25.09
N ASN A 357 6.23 -15.56 -24.91
CA ASN A 357 5.65 -16.65 -25.68
C ASN A 357 4.61 -17.37 -24.84
N LEU A 358 3.42 -17.63 -25.40
CA LEU A 358 2.32 -18.28 -24.69
C LEU A 358 2.57 -19.76 -24.35
N ARG A 359 3.65 -20.36 -24.84
CA ARG A 359 4.10 -21.71 -24.43
C ARG A 359 5.04 -21.68 -23.23
N ASP A 360 5.68 -20.55 -22.97
CA ASP A 360 6.77 -20.42 -21.99
C ASP A 360 6.27 -19.71 -20.72
N ILE A 361 5.17 -20.17 -20.12
CA ILE A 361 4.50 -19.49 -18.99
C ILE A 361 4.54 -20.27 -17.66
N GLU A 362 5.59 -21.06 -17.43
CA GLU A 362 5.71 -21.90 -16.22
C GLU A 362 5.57 -21.11 -14.89
N PRO A 363 4.89 -21.67 -13.87
CA PRO A 363 4.26 -22.99 -13.80
C PRO A 363 2.85 -23.06 -14.40
N PHE A 364 2.36 -21.95 -14.97
CA PHE A 364 1.04 -21.90 -15.61
C PHE A 364 1.11 -22.47 -17.03
N TYR A 365 -0.03 -22.92 -17.54
CA TYR A 365 -0.13 -23.37 -18.92
C TYR A 365 -1.49 -22.98 -19.50
N ILE A 366 -1.48 -22.62 -20.78
CA ILE A 366 -2.71 -22.46 -21.55
C ILE A 366 -3.00 -23.81 -22.22
N PRO A 367 -4.23 -24.35 -22.13
CA PRO A 367 -4.58 -25.61 -22.79
C PRO A 367 -4.18 -25.63 -24.27
N GLU A 368 -3.53 -26.72 -24.71
CA GLU A 368 -2.97 -26.83 -26.08
C GLU A 368 -4.05 -26.65 -27.17
N LYS A 369 -5.32 -26.99 -26.88
CA LYS A 369 -6.44 -26.73 -27.78
C LYS A 369 -6.61 -25.24 -28.10
N ILE A 370 -6.45 -24.37 -27.09
CA ILE A 370 -6.54 -22.90 -27.25
C ILE A 370 -5.32 -22.40 -28.03
N LEU A 371 -4.12 -22.88 -27.69
CA LEU A 371 -2.88 -22.50 -28.38
C LEU A 371 -2.89 -22.91 -29.87
N ASN A 372 -3.43 -24.10 -30.18
CA ASN A 372 -3.61 -24.56 -31.55
C ASN A 372 -4.64 -23.71 -32.31
N PHE A 373 -5.73 -23.33 -31.66
CA PHE A 373 -6.72 -22.44 -32.26
C PHE A 373 -6.12 -21.06 -32.62
N ILE A 374 -5.30 -20.50 -31.72
CA ILE A 374 -4.62 -19.22 -31.96
C ILE A 374 -3.61 -19.35 -33.10
N SER A 375 -2.70 -20.33 -33.04
CA SER A 375 -1.64 -20.49 -34.03
C SER A 375 -2.17 -20.78 -35.44
N LEU A 376 -3.19 -21.63 -35.59
CA LEU A 376 -3.71 -22.04 -36.90
C LEU A 376 -4.44 -20.92 -37.66
N GLY A 377 -4.96 -19.90 -36.96
CA GLY A 377 -5.64 -18.81 -37.66
C GLY A 377 -6.07 -17.63 -36.81
N GLU A 378 -6.35 -17.81 -35.51
CA GLU A 378 -6.91 -16.73 -34.72
C GLU A 378 -5.89 -15.62 -34.38
N HIS A 379 -4.58 -15.90 -34.44
CA HIS A 379 -3.50 -14.94 -34.15
C HIS A 379 -3.62 -13.61 -34.93
N ALA A 380 -4.20 -13.64 -36.14
CA ALA A 380 -4.41 -12.43 -36.94
C ALA A 380 -5.55 -11.54 -36.42
N PHE A 381 -6.49 -12.09 -35.65
CA PHE A 381 -7.73 -11.45 -35.22
C PHE A 381 -7.71 -11.01 -33.76
N VAL A 382 -6.95 -11.69 -32.89
CA VAL A 382 -6.87 -11.40 -31.43
C VAL A 382 -6.31 -10.01 -31.08
N LYS A 383 -5.72 -9.29 -32.05
CA LYS A 383 -5.26 -7.90 -31.91
C LYS A 383 -6.36 -6.85 -32.10
N SER A 384 -7.44 -7.23 -32.79
CA SER A 384 -8.50 -6.31 -33.19
C SER A 384 -9.71 -6.55 -32.30
N PRO A 385 -10.23 -5.53 -31.60
CA PRO A 385 -11.44 -5.67 -30.81
C PRO A 385 -12.59 -6.26 -31.63
N TYR A 386 -13.39 -7.12 -31.00
CA TYR A 386 -14.57 -7.78 -31.58
C TYR A 386 -14.31 -8.72 -32.76
N SER A 387 -13.07 -8.83 -33.21
CA SER A 387 -12.69 -9.73 -34.31
C SER A 387 -12.40 -11.14 -33.83
N SER A 388 -12.25 -11.34 -32.52
CA SER A 388 -12.11 -12.62 -31.84
C SER A 388 -12.78 -12.57 -30.47
N PHE A 389 -13.16 -13.72 -29.93
CA PHE A 389 -13.66 -13.81 -28.54
C PHE A 389 -12.54 -13.65 -27.51
N LEU A 390 -11.29 -13.89 -27.92
CA LEU A 390 -10.09 -13.57 -27.15
C LEU A 390 -9.53 -12.22 -27.60
N TYR A 391 -8.96 -11.49 -26.67
CA TYR A 391 -8.28 -10.24 -26.97
C TYR A 391 -7.02 -10.11 -26.12
N PHE A 392 -5.90 -9.77 -26.76
CA PHE A 392 -4.65 -9.50 -26.05
C PHE A 392 -4.43 -7.99 -25.93
N GLY A 393 -4.44 -7.48 -24.70
CA GLY A 393 -4.15 -6.09 -24.38
C GLY A 393 -2.73 -5.90 -23.87
N ILE A 394 -2.26 -4.66 -23.92
CA ILE A 394 -1.03 -4.25 -23.26
C ILE A 394 -1.38 -3.17 -22.24
N HIS A 395 -0.90 -3.33 -21.01
CA HIS A 395 -0.87 -2.27 -20.01
C HIS A 395 0.57 -1.86 -19.76
N GLN A 396 0.80 -0.55 -19.70
CA GLN A 396 2.06 0.01 -19.23
C GLN A 396 1.75 1.20 -18.33
N ASP A 397 2.24 1.16 -17.09
CA ASP A 397 2.00 2.21 -16.07
C ASP A 397 0.52 2.47 -15.80
N ASP A 398 -0.25 1.39 -15.62
CA ASP A 398 -1.70 1.41 -15.40
C ASP A 398 -2.53 2.00 -16.55
N ALA A 399 -1.89 2.48 -17.62
CA ALA A 399 -2.54 2.86 -18.86
C ALA A 399 -2.77 1.64 -19.75
N TYR A 400 -3.98 1.53 -20.28
CA TYR A 400 -4.35 0.50 -21.24
C TYR A 400 -4.09 0.95 -22.68
N PHE A 401 -3.43 0.12 -23.46
CA PHE A 401 -3.14 0.36 -24.87
C PHE A 401 -3.91 -0.63 -25.74
N ASP A 402 -4.91 -0.11 -26.45
CA ASP A 402 -5.74 -0.87 -27.37
C ASP A 402 -5.03 -1.10 -28.72
N ALA A 403 -5.21 -2.29 -29.30
CA ALA A 403 -4.67 -2.71 -30.60
C ALA A 403 -3.14 -2.54 -30.74
N MET A 404 -2.42 -2.54 -29.62
CA MET A 404 -0.97 -2.41 -29.58
C MET A 404 -0.25 -3.76 -29.56
N SER A 405 -0.98 -4.88 -29.47
CA SER A 405 -0.41 -6.23 -29.45
C SER A 405 -0.51 -6.90 -30.83
N VAL A 406 0.46 -7.76 -31.14
CA VAL A 406 0.46 -8.65 -32.29
C VAL A 406 0.90 -10.02 -31.80
N VAL A 407 0.11 -11.05 -32.13
CA VAL A 407 0.45 -12.44 -31.86
C VAL A 407 0.94 -13.07 -33.15
N THR A 408 2.14 -13.64 -33.12
CA THR A 408 2.71 -14.35 -34.27
C THR A 408 2.26 -15.82 -34.30
N PRO A 409 2.40 -16.54 -35.43
CA PRO A 409 1.98 -17.94 -35.53
C PRO A 409 2.69 -18.88 -34.55
N ASP A 410 3.91 -18.54 -34.12
CA ASP A 410 4.69 -19.21 -33.08
C ASP A 410 4.25 -18.83 -31.65
N LEU A 411 3.13 -18.11 -31.52
CA LEU A 411 2.51 -17.71 -30.24
C LEU A 411 3.35 -16.71 -29.42
N THR A 412 4.28 -16.03 -30.07
CA THR A 412 5.03 -14.92 -29.48
C THR A 412 4.18 -13.64 -29.56
N ILE A 413 4.05 -12.95 -28.42
CA ILE A 413 3.36 -11.67 -28.34
C ILE A 413 4.38 -10.55 -28.49
N LYS A 414 4.07 -9.62 -29.39
CA LYS A 414 4.89 -8.43 -29.65
C LYS A 414 4.05 -7.17 -29.59
N ALA A 415 4.64 -6.07 -29.15
CA ALA A 415 4.06 -4.75 -29.28
C ALA A 415 4.26 -4.19 -30.70
N THR A 416 3.28 -3.43 -31.18
CA THR A 416 3.34 -2.75 -32.48
C THR A 416 4.34 -1.59 -32.47
N ASN A 417 4.43 -0.88 -31.34
CA ASN A 417 5.35 0.24 -31.12
C ASN A 417 6.37 -0.09 -30.05
N ASP A 418 7.47 0.66 -30.02
CA ASP A 418 8.51 0.54 -29.00
C ASP A 418 7.93 0.89 -27.61
N LEU A 419 8.11 -0.02 -26.67
CA LEU A 419 7.69 0.15 -25.28
C LEU A 419 8.78 0.80 -24.43
N SER A 420 8.39 1.51 -23.37
CA SER A 420 9.33 2.02 -22.39
C SER A 420 9.92 0.88 -21.56
N LEU A 421 11.24 0.85 -21.40
CA LEU A 421 11.91 -0.12 -20.53
C LEU A 421 11.86 0.32 -19.05
N MET A 422 11.47 1.56 -18.75
CA MET A 422 11.46 2.09 -17.38
C MET A 422 10.26 1.61 -16.56
N LYS A 423 9.13 1.34 -17.24
CA LYS A 423 7.84 1.08 -16.59
C LYS A 423 7.43 -0.38 -16.77
N PRO A 424 6.77 -0.99 -15.76
CA PRO A 424 6.32 -2.37 -15.87
C PRO A 424 5.32 -2.52 -17.01
N VAL A 425 5.47 -3.60 -17.77
CA VAL A 425 4.59 -3.96 -18.88
C VAL A 425 3.83 -5.21 -18.51
N ARG A 426 2.53 -5.20 -18.77
CA ARG A 426 1.66 -6.36 -18.60
C ARG A 426 0.96 -6.68 -19.91
N VAL A 427 0.91 -7.95 -20.26
CA VAL A 427 0.05 -8.46 -21.32
C VAL A 427 -1.22 -8.98 -20.66
N THR A 428 -2.37 -8.52 -21.11
CA THR A 428 -3.66 -8.98 -20.58
C THR A 428 -4.32 -9.90 -21.58
N LEU A 429 -4.83 -11.04 -21.11
CA LEU A 429 -5.72 -11.91 -21.87
C LEU A 429 -7.14 -11.62 -21.42
N SER A 430 -7.94 -11.12 -22.35
CA SER A 430 -9.33 -10.75 -22.09
C SER A 430 -10.29 -11.63 -22.86
N LEU A 431 -11.43 -11.93 -22.24
CA LEU A 431 -12.54 -12.63 -22.86
C LEU A 431 -13.67 -11.64 -23.13
N ILE A 432 -14.29 -11.77 -24.30
CA ILE A 432 -15.48 -10.99 -24.62
C ILE A 432 -16.63 -11.40 -23.70
N ILE A 433 -17.28 -10.41 -23.11
CA ILE A 433 -18.48 -10.63 -22.29
C ILE A 433 -19.72 -10.39 -23.13
N ASP A 434 -19.74 -9.31 -23.91
CA ASP A 434 -20.88 -8.95 -24.76
C ASP A 434 -20.74 -9.53 -26.16
N LEU A 435 -21.34 -10.71 -26.34
CA LEU A 435 -21.29 -11.45 -27.60
C LEU A 435 -21.98 -10.70 -28.75
N THR A 436 -22.84 -9.73 -28.47
CA THR A 436 -23.56 -8.95 -29.49
C THR A 436 -22.64 -8.05 -30.29
N MET A 437 -21.53 -7.66 -29.68
CA MET A 437 -20.51 -6.85 -30.32
C MET A 437 -19.58 -7.70 -31.20
N LEU A 438 -19.58 -9.03 -31.04
CA LEU A 438 -18.67 -9.92 -31.76
C LEU A 438 -19.00 -9.95 -33.25
N ASN A 439 -17.98 -9.81 -34.09
CA ASN A 439 -18.15 -9.88 -35.54
C ASN A 439 -18.70 -11.25 -35.96
N LYS A 440 -19.65 -11.27 -36.91
CA LYS A 440 -20.26 -12.51 -37.41
C LYS A 440 -19.23 -13.53 -37.89
N ASP A 441 -18.14 -13.06 -38.50
CA ASP A 441 -17.05 -13.94 -38.94
C ASP A 441 -16.34 -14.64 -37.79
N ALA A 442 -16.19 -13.97 -36.64
CA ALA A 442 -15.61 -14.56 -35.44
C ALA A 442 -16.53 -15.63 -34.84
N ILE A 443 -17.84 -15.37 -34.82
CA ILE A 443 -18.85 -16.37 -34.41
C ILE A 443 -18.79 -17.59 -35.34
N ASN A 444 -18.72 -17.37 -36.65
CA ASN A 444 -18.64 -18.46 -37.64
C ASN A 444 -17.36 -19.31 -37.47
N ARG A 445 -16.21 -18.69 -37.21
CA ARG A 445 -14.96 -19.41 -36.93
C ARG A 445 -15.05 -20.24 -35.65
N LEU A 446 -15.63 -19.68 -34.59
CA LEU A 446 -15.87 -20.40 -33.34
C LEU A 446 -16.81 -21.59 -33.55
N LEU A 447 -17.92 -21.38 -34.25
CA LEU A 447 -18.91 -22.43 -34.57
C LEU A 447 -18.36 -23.54 -35.47
N THR A 448 -17.29 -23.28 -36.21
CA THR A 448 -16.63 -24.29 -37.05
C THR A 448 -15.69 -25.18 -36.24
N ASN A 449 -15.27 -24.75 -35.04
CA ASN A 449 -14.38 -25.49 -34.16
C ASN A 449 -15.14 -25.96 -32.90
N GLU A 450 -15.63 -27.19 -32.94
CA GLU A 450 -16.49 -27.78 -31.88
C GLU A 450 -15.83 -27.78 -30.50
N ASP A 451 -14.55 -28.15 -30.45
CA ASP A 451 -13.77 -28.19 -29.21
C ASP A 451 -13.63 -26.79 -28.59
N MET A 452 -13.34 -25.78 -29.42
CA MET A 452 -13.19 -24.41 -28.95
C MET A 452 -14.52 -23.78 -28.55
N LEU A 453 -15.62 -24.14 -29.22
CA LEU A 453 -16.95 -23.70 -28.82
C LEU A 453 -17.30 -24.18 -27.41
N LEU A 454 -17.00 -25.44 -27.06
CA LEU A 454 -17.23 -25.96 -25.71
C LEU A 454 -16.39 -25.24 -24.65
N ILE A 455 -15.09 -25.06 -24.92
CA ILE A 455 -14.18 -24.34 -24.02
C ILE A 455 -14.68 -22.91 -23.83
N PHE A 456 -15.02 -22.23 -24.92
CA PHE A 456 -15.53 -20.87 -24.88
C PHE A 456 -16.81 -20.76 -24.03
N VAL A 457 -17.81 -21.62 -24.24
CA VAL A 457 -19.07 -21.58 -23.47
C VAL A 457 -18.79 -21.82 -21.98
N ALA A 458 -17.95 -22.80 -21.65
CA ALA A 458 -17.59 -23.10 -20.26
C ALA A 458 -16.89 -21.89 -19.58
N GLU A 459 -15.88 -21.31 -20.24
CA GLU A 459 -15.15 -20.17 -19.66
C GLU A 459 -15.98 -18.89 -19.65
N TRP A 460 -16.84 -18.66 -20.65
CA TRP A 460 -17.76 -17.54 -20.66
C TRP A 460 -18.76 -17.62 -19.51
N LEU A 461 -19.27 -18.82 -19.18
CA LEU A 461 -20.14 -19.01 -18.02
C LEU A 461 -19.41 -18.72 -16.70
N ASN A 462 -18.19 -19.24 -16.55
CA ASN A 462 -17.35 -18.94 -15.38
C ASN A 462 -17.14 -17.42 -15.23
N VAL A 463 -16.81 -16.74 -16.33
CA VAL A 463 -16.64 -15.29 -16.37
C VAL A 463 -17.96 -14.57 -16.05
N TYR A 464 -19.07 -14.96 -16.68
CA TYR A 464 -20.39 -14.39 -16.43
C TYR A 464 -20.74 -14.44 -14.93
N ASP A 465 -20.48 -15.59 -14.29
CA ASP A 465 -20.74 -15.79 -12.87
C ASP A 465 -19.87 -14.91 -11.96
N ASN A 466 -18.59 -14.72 -12.30
CA ASN A 466 -17.67 -13.89 -11.52
C ASN A 466 -17.93 -12.38 -11.68
N PHE A 467 -18.46 -11.95 -12.82
CA PHE A 467 -18.64 -10.53 -13.14
C PHE A 467 -20.11 -10.08 -13.17
N LYS A 468 -21.07 -10.87 -12.65
CA LYS A 468 -22.53 -10.56 -12.71
C LYS A 468 -22.88 -9.11 -12.37
N THR A 469 -22.21 -8.52 -11.36
CA THR A 469 -22.44 -7.15 -10.93
C THR A 469 -22.00 -6.13 -11.98
N GLU A 470 -20.85 -6.35 -12.60
CA GLU A 470 -20.30 -5.55 -13.68
C GLU A 470 -21.14 -5.72 -14.96
N PHE A 471 -21.58 -6.95 -15.25
CA PHE A 471 -22.49 -7.27 -16.35
C PHE A 471 -23.77 -6.42 -16.29
N SER A 472 -24.39 -6.26 -15.12
CA SER A 472 -25.61 -5.46 -14.98
C SER A 472 -25.46 -3.98 -15.36
N ARG A 473 -24.22 -3.46 -15.32
CA ARG A 473 -23.90 -2.06 -15.64
C ARG A 473 -23.47 -1.86 -17.08
N THR A 474 -22.87 -2.88 -17.69
CA THR A 474 -22.22 -2.76 -19.01
C THR A 474 -23.12 -3.21 -20.16
N PHE A 475 -24.08 -4.11 -19.91
CA PHE A 475 -24.89 -4.72 -20.96
C PHE A 475 -26.18 -3.97 -21.29
N GLY A 476 -26.62 -4.16 -22.54
CA GLY A 476 -28.03 -3.97 -22.93
C GLY A 476 -28.95 -5.02 -22.29
N SER A 477 -30.15 -5.20 -22.84
CA SER A 477 -31.08 -6.23 -22.33
C SER A 477 -30.48 -7.63 -22.43
N MET A 478 -30.68 -8.46 -21.39
CA MET A 478 -30.30 -9.89 -21.40
C MET A 478 -30.81 -10.65 -22.64
N ASP A 479 -31.91 -10.20 -23.23
CA ASP A 479 -32.50 -10.71 -24.48
C ASP A 479 -31.46 -10.86 -25.61
N ASP A 480 -30.45 -10.01 -25.70
CA ASP A 480 -29.47 -10.09 -26.80
C ASP A 480 -28.41 -11.18 -26.61
N ILE A 481 -28.07 -11.52 -25.36
CA ILE A 481 -27.22 -12.69 -25.06
C ILE A 481 -27.95 -13.97 -25.47
N TYR A 482 -29.24 -14.06 -25.13
CA TYR A 482 -30.06 -15.22 -25.47
C TYR A 482 -30.21 -15.40 -26.98
N LYS A 483 -30.34 -14.32 -27.77
CA LYS A 483 -30.36 -14.39 -29.25
C LYS A 483 -29.14 -15.12 -29.80
N ILE A 484 -27.96 -14.94 -29.21
CA ILE A 484 -26.73 -15.56 -29.68
C ILE A 484 -26.70 -17.03 -29.32
N PHE A 485 -27.09 -17.41 -28.11
CA PHE A 485 -27.23 -18.82 -27.77
C PHE A 485 -28.28 -19.52 -28.63
N ILE A 486 -29.40 -18.86 -28.95
CA ILE A 486 -30.41 -19.39 -29.88
C ILE A 486 -29.81 -19.58 -31.27
N TYR A 487 -29.03 -18.62 -31.76
CA TYR A 487 -28.32 -18.73 -33.04
C TYR A 487 -27.34 -19.92 -33.06
N ILE A 488 -26.57 -20.11 -31.98
CA ILE A 488 -25.67 -21.26 -31.82
C ILE A 488 -26.47 -22.56 -31.84
N ILE A 489 -27.57 -22.64 -31.10
CA ILE A 489 -28.44 -23.82 -31.04
C ILE A 489 -29.01 -24.15 -32.42
N ASP A 490 -29.54 -23.15 -33.15
CA ASP A 490 -30.09 -23.36 -34.49
C ASP A 490 -29.01 -23.82 -35.47
N TYR A 491 -27.83 -23.21 -35.44
CA TYR A 491 -26.69 -23.63 -36.26
C TYR A 491 -26.31 -25.10 -36.03
N LEU A 492 -26.19 -25.52 -34.77
CA LEU A 492 -25.83 -26.89 -34.42
C LEU A 492 -26.91 -27.90 -34.81
N ARG A 493 -28.18 -27.53 -34.61
CA ARG A 493 -29.34 -28.33 -35.04
C ARG A 493 -29.35 -28.53 -36.56
N ASN A 494 -29.15 -27.46 -37.32
CA ASN A 494 -29.16 -27.52 -38.78
C ASN A 494 -28.02 -28.39 -39.36
N ARG A 495 -26.91 -28.53 -38.62
CA ARG A 495 -25.80 -29.43 -38.97
C ARG A 495 -25.90 -30.84 -38.36
N SER A 496 -26.99 -31.16 -37.67
CA SER A 496 -27.18 -32.45 -36.98
C SER A 496 -26.10 -32.76 -35.93
N LEU A 497 -25.48 -31.74 -35.32
CA LEU A 497 -24.46 -31.87 -34.27
C LEU A 497 -25.09 -32.03 -32.88
N ASN A 498 -25.95 -33.04 -32.74
CA ASN A 498 -26.78 -33.22 -31.54
C ASN A 498 -25.98 -33.53 -30.27
N ASP A 499 -24.84 -34.21 -30.38
CA ASP A 499 -23.96 -34.51 -29.24
C ASP A 499 -23.35 -33.22 -28.65
N LEU A 500 -22.85 -32.34 -29.53
CA LEU A 500 -22.29 -31.05 -29.13
C LEU A 500 -23.34 -30.15 -28.49
N LEU A 501 -24.53 -30.10 -29.09
CA LEU A 501 -25.67 -29.37 -28.54
C LEU A 501 -26.03 -29.88 -27.13
N GLY A 502 -26.07 -31.20 -26.93
CA GLY A 502 -26.30 -31.81 -25.62
C GLY A 502 -25.29 -31.34 -24.58
N LYS A 503 -23.99 -31.34 -24.92
CA LYS A 503 -22.92 -30.85 -24.03
C LYS A 503 -23.06 -29.37 -23.68
N ILE A 504 -23.39 -28.53 -24.66
CA ILE A 504 -23.61 -27.09 -24.42
C ILE A 504 -24.80 -26.86 -23.49
N LEU A 505 -25.90 -27.59 -23.69
CA LEU A 505 -27.06 -27.49 -22.79
C LEU A 505 -26.71 -27.93 -21.36
N THR A 506 -25.92 -29.01 -21.21
CA THR A 506 -25.42 -29.43 -19.90
C THR A 506 -24.51 -28.38 -19.25
N LEU A 507 -23.67 -27.69 -20.03
CA LEU A 507 -22.89 -26.56 -19.51
C LEU A 507 -23.79 -25.41 -19.07
N LEU A 508 -24.77 -25.02 -19.87
CA LEU A 508 -25.71 -23.95 -19.50
C LEU A 508 -26.50 -24.27 -18.22
N GLN A 509 -26.84 -25.54 -18.00
CA GLN A 509 -27.51 -26.00 -16.78
C GLN A 509 -26.69 -25.79 -15.49
N THR A 510 -25.37 -25.58 -15.56
CA THR A 510 -24.59 -25.22 -14.38
C THR A 510 -24.95 -23.83 -13.85
N ASN A 511 -25.60 -23.00 -14.68
CA ASN A 511 -26.11 -21.68 -14.33
C ASN A 511 -27.64 -21.63 -14.50
N PRO A 512 -28.42 -21.97 -13.45
CA PRO A 512 -29.88 -22.07 -13.55
C PRO A 512 -30.55 -20.80 -14.05
N TYR A 513 -30.03 -19.62 -13.69
CA TYR A 513 -30.61 -18.34 -14.10
C TYR A 513 -30.53 -18.14 -15.62
N LEU A 514 -29.36 -18.39 -16.22
CA LEU A 514 -29.19 -18.30 -17.67
C LEU A 514 -29.97 -19.40 -18.39
N TYR A 515 -29.94 -20.62 -17.87
CA TYR A 515 -30.65 -21.74 -18.46
C TYR A 515 -32.16 -21.50 -18.49
N ASP A 516 -32.76 -21.17 -17.34
CA ASP A 516 -34.20 -20.92 -17.23
C ASP A 516 -34.62 -19.72 -18.08
N GLY A 517 -33.81 -18.66 -18.11
CA GLY A 517 -34.04 -17.50 -18.97
C GLY A 517 -34.04 -17.85 -20.46
N LEU A 518 -33.07 -18.63 -20.91
CA LEU A 518 -32.98 -19.12 -22.28
C LEU A 518 -34.19 -19.99 -22.64
N ILE A 519 -34.56 -20.92 -21.76
CA ILE A 519 -35.70 -21.82 -21.96
C ILE A 519 -37.01 -21.03 -22.03
N ASN A 520 -37.24 -20.08 -21.13
CA ASN A 520 -38.44 -19.23 -21.16
C ASN A 520 -38.54 -18.44 -22.46
N ILE A 521 -37.42 -17.89 -22.96
CA ILE A 521 -37.41 -17.17 -24.24
C ILE A 521 -37.73 -18.10 -25.42
N LEU A 522 -37.20 -19.32 -25.41
CA LEU A 522 -37.51 -20.34 -26.42
C LEU A 522 -38.99 -20.77 -26.39
N TYR A 523 -39.66 -20.73 -25.23
CA TYR A 523 -41.09 -21.05 -25.11
C TYR A 523 -42.01 -19.86 -25.43
N ASP A 524 -41.70 -18.67 -24.90
CA ASP A 524 -42.63 -17.54 -24.87
C ASP A 524 -42.43 -16.54 -26.01
N LYS A 525 -41.20 -16.38 -26.51
CA LYS A 525 -40.81 -15.29 -27.45
C LYS A 525 -40.17 -15.76 -28.76
N PHE A 526 -40.07 -17.06 -29.00
CA PHE A 526 -39.41 -17.62 -30.19
C PHE A 526 -39.89 -17.02 -31.54
N PRO A 527 -41.19 -16.71 -31.75
CA PRO A 527 -41.66 -16.09 -32.99
C PRO A 527 -41.19 -14.65 -33.20
N ASP A 528 -40.94 -13.90 -32.12
CA ASP A 528 -40.65 -12.46 -32.16
C ASP A 528 -39.15 -12.15 -32.28
N LEU A 529 -38.27 -13.13 -32.07
CA LEU A 529 -36.81 -12.97 -32.13
C LEU A 529 -36.22 -13.06 -33.55
N TYR A 530 -36.99 -13.58 -34.50
CA TYR A 530 -36.59 -13.69 -35.92
C TYR A 530 -37.06 -12.51 -36.78
N ASN A 531 -37.88 -11.62 -36.22
CA ASN A 531 -38.29 -10.34 -36.82
C ASN A 531 -37.44 -9.21 -36.27
#